data_AF-A0A9D6CJ28-F1
#
_entry.id   AF-A0A9D6CJ28-F1
#
_cell.length_a   1.000
_cell.length_b   1.000
_cell.length_c   1.000
_cell.angle_alpha   90.00
_cell.angle_beta   90.00
_cell.angle_gamma   90.00
#
_symmetry.space_group_name_H-M   'P 1'
#
loop_
_entity.id
_entity.type
_entity.pdbx_description
1 polymer ?
#
loop_
_entity_poly.entity_id
_entity_poly.type
_entity_poly.pdbx_seq_one_letter_code
_entity_poly.pdbx_strand_id
1 'polypeptide(L)'
;MKNRINRSSRVNARRQLRRGFSLLEVIVAVTIIALFAALIAPNLLRRLGGAKRDQAQIKASAISAQMKTYLAESRETSLGEDFNLDVLVTAGYLESMDDLLDPWGNRYVVLPGTEGRDFDVVSYGSDGEPGGEEGSESADIIGGKDARAKKRDN
;
A
#
# COMPACT_ATOMS: atom_id res chain seq x y z
N MET A 1 -23.47 36.26 81.95
CA MET A 1 -24.24 36.50 80.71
C MET A 1 -23.59 37.64 79.94
N LYS A 2 -23.13 37.39 78.69
CA LYS A 2 -22.84 38.34 77.58
C LYS A 2 -22.01 37.57 76.53
N ASN A 3 -22.70 36.86 75.64
CA ASN A 3 -23.02 37.27 74.26
C ASN A 3 -21.86 37.00 73.28
N ARG A 4 -21.85 35.79 72.69
CA ARG A 4 -20.95 35.42 71.60
C ARG A 4 -21.51 35.98 70.29
N ILE A 5 -20.83 36.98 69.72
CA ILE A 5 -21.16 37.53 68.40
C ILE A 5 -20.77 36.49 67.35
N ASN A 6 -21.76 35.78 66.81
CA ASN A 6 -21.59 34.85 65.70
C ASN A 6 -21.44 35.65 64.40
N ARG A 7 -20.20 35.81 63.90
CA ARG A 7 -19.94 36.39 62.57
C ARG A 7 -20.23 35.32 61.51
N SER A 8 -21.42 35.37 60.90
CA SER A 8 -21.72 34.58 59.72
C SER A 8 -20.93 35.13 58.53
N SER A 9 -19.78 34.52 58.22
CA SER A 9 -19.08 34.68 56.95
C SER A 9 -19.96 34.10 55.84
N ARG A 10 -20.60 34.97 55.05
CA ARG A 10 -21.27 34.54 53.81
C ARG A 10 -20.20 34.15 52.81
N VAL A 11 -19.98 32.85 52.64
CA VAL A 11 -19.17 32.29 51.56
C VAL A 11 -19.92 32.52 50.25
N ASN A 12 -19.53 33.54 49.49
CA ASN A 12 -19.98 33.73 48.12
C ASN A 12 -19.30 32.66 47.25
N ALA A 13 -19.90 31.47 47.18
CA ALA A 13 -19.54 30.46 46.20
C ALA A 13 -19.90 31.02 44.81
N ARG A 14 -18.91 31.58 44.11
CA ARG A 14 -19.03 31.89 42.69
C ARG A 14 -19.27 30.57 41.97
N ARG A 15 -20.53 30.28 41.66
CA ARG A 15 -20.95 29.16 40.83
C ARG A 15 -20.27 29.35 39.48
N GLN A 16 -19.15 28.66 39.27
CA GLN A 16 -18.51 28.62 37.96
C GLN A 16 -19.55 28.06 37.00
N LEU A 17 -20.07 28.93 36.13
CA LEU A 17 -20.98 28.52 35.07
C LEU A 17 -20.21 27.52 34.22
N ARG A 18 -20.55 26.24 34.36
CA ARG A 18 -20.11 25.21 33.44
C ARG A 18 -20.64 25.60 32.07
N ARG A 19 -19.77 26.14 31.22
CA ARG A 19 -20.08 26.37 29.81
C ARG A 19 -20.30 25.00 29.18
N GLY A 20 -21.54 24.74 28.76
CA GLY A 20 -21.88 23.56 27.99
C GLY A 20 -21.32 23.67 26.56
N PHE A 21 -21.14 22.52 25.93
CA PHE A 21 -20.69 22.41 24.54
C PHE A 21 -21.71 23.07 23.60
N SER A 22 -21.27 23.93 22.68
CA SER A 22 -22.15 24.56 21.70
C SER A 22 -22.30 23.68 20.46
N LEU A 23 -23.50 23.63 19.87
CA LEU A 23 -23.69 22.98 18.56
C LEU A 23 -22.79 23.59 17.49
N LEU A 24 -22.55 24.90 17.57
CA LEU A 24 -21.67 25.61 16.65
C LEU A 24 -20.22 25.10 16.75
N GLU A 25 -19.78 24.70 17.94
CA GLU A 25 -18.43 24.17 18.16
C GLU A 25 -18.26 22.78 17.52
N VAL A 26 -19.29 21.92 17.55
CA VAL A 26 -19.26 20.63 16.83
C VAL A 26 -19.21 20.91 15.34
N ILE A 27 -20.11 21.77 14.85
CA ILE A 27 -20.25 22.06 13.41
C ILE A 27 -18.94 22.62 12.86
N VAL A 28 -18.34 23.60 13.52
CA VAL A 28 -17.05 24.17 13.08
C VAL A 28 -15.95 23.11 13.12
N ALA A 29 -15.87 22.29 14.17
CA ALA A 29 -14.87 21.23 14.27
C ALA A 29 -14.98 20.20 13.14
N VAL A 30 -16.17 19.64 12.89
CA VAL A 30 -16.36 18.64 11.83
C VAL A 30 -16.18 19.26 10.44
N THR A 31 -16.51 20.54 10.27
CA THR A 31 -16.29 21.27 9.01
C THR A 31 -14.80 21.41 8.70
N ILE A 32 -13.98 21.78 9.69
CA ILE A 32 -12.51 21.89 9.52
C ILE A 32 -11.90 20.51 9.22
N ILE A 33 -12.35 19.45 9.90
CA ILE A 33 -11.88 18.07 9.64
C ILE A 33 -12.25 17.65 8.22
N ALA A 34 -13.48 17.88 7.78
CA ALA A 34 -13.92 17.55 6.43
C ALA A 34 -13.11 18.29 5.35
N LEU A 35 -12.82 19.58 5.58
CA LEU A 35 -11.99 20.38 4.68
C LEU A 35 -10.57 19.83 4.56
N PHE A 36 -9.93 19.49 5.70
CA PHE A 36 -8.60 18.89 5.67
C PHE A 36 -8.60 17.50 5.02
N ALA A 37 -9.60 16.67 5.32
CA ALA A 37 -9.73 15.34 4.73
C ALA A 37 -9.82 15.42 3.20
N ALA A 38 -10.62 16.34 2.66
CA ALA A 38 -10.76 16.55 1.22
C ALA A 38 -9.44 16.94 0.53
N LEU A 39 -8.59 17.71 1.20
CA LEU A 39 -7.30 18.16 0.65
C LEU A 39 -6.19 17.11 0.77
N ILE A 40 -6.17 16.32 1.85
CA ILE A 40 -5.08 15.38 2.14
C ILE A 40 -5.33 14.01 1.50
N ALA A 41 -6.58 13.53 1.50
CA ALA A 41 -6.91 12.16 1.07
C ALA A 41 -6.42 11.82 -0.34
N PRO A 42 -6.57 12.67 -1.39
CA PRO A 42 -6.10 12.33 -2.73
C PRO A 42 -4.58 12.14 -2.80
N ASN A 43 -3.83 12.96 -2.07
CA ASN A 43 -2.37 12.89 -2.05
C ASN A 43 -1.87 11.66 -1.30
N LEU A 44 -2.54 11.27 -0.21
CA LEU A 44 -2.22 10.05 0.52
C LEU A 44 -2.46 8.80 -0.34
N LEU A 45 -3.63 8.71 -0.99
CA LEU A 45 -3.96 7.60 -1.86
C LEU A 45 -2.95 7.45 -3.01
N ARG A 46 -2.59 8.55 -3.68
CA ARG A 46 -1.57 8.54 -4.75
C ARG A 46 -0.20 8.04 -4.27
N ARG A 47 0.22 8.44 -3.06
CA ARG A 47 1.49 7.98 -2.47
C ARG A 47 1.46 6.50 -2.13
N LEU A 48 0.35 6.02 -1.57
CA LEU A 48 0.16 4.59 -1.27
C LEU A 48 0.14 3.75 -2.55
N GLY A 49 -0.62 4.17 -3.56
CA GLY A 49 -0.67 3.49 -4.86
C GLY A 49 0.70 3.41 -5.54
N GLY A 50 1.46 4.52 -5.56
CA GLY A 50 2.83 4.52 -6.07
C GLY A 50 3.76 3.57 -5.31
N ALA A 51 3.69 3.57 -3.98
CA ALA A 51 4.50 2.67 -3.15
C ALA A 51 4.16 1.19 -3.38
N LYS A 52 2.88 0.85 -3.59
CA LYS A 52 2.47 -0.51 -3.98
C LYS A 52 3.05 -0.88 -5.33
N ARG A 53 2.99 0.00 -6.33
CA ARG A 53 3.59 -0.28 -7.66
C ARG A 53 5.09 -0.56 -7.55
N ASP A 54 5.82 0.28 -6.80
CA ASP A 54 7.26 0.10 -6.56
C ASP A 54 7.56 -1.23 -5.85
N GLN A 55 6.78 -1.58 -4.81
CA GLN A 55 6.91 -2.85 -4.11
C GLN A 55 6.65 -4.04 -5.05
N ALA A 56 5.60 -3.95 -5.87
CA ALA A 56 5.25 -5.00 -6.83
C ALA A 56 6.37 -5.22 -7.85
N GLN A 57 6.99 -4.13 -8.32
CA GLN A 57 8.10 -4.14 -9.27
C GLN A 57 9.37 -4.76 -8.68
N ILE A 58 9.70 -4.42 -7.43
CA ILE A 58 10.85 -4.99 -6.71
C ILE A 58 10.65 -6.50 -6.52
N LYS A 59 9.47 -6.91 -6.06
CA LYS A 59 9.15 -8.32 -5.81
C LYS A 59 9.10 -9.15 -7.10
N ALA A 60 8.51 -8.63 -8.18
CA ALA A 60 8.58 -9.24 -9.50
C ALA A 60 10.03 -9.47 -9.97
N SER A 61 10.90 -8.49 -9.74
CA SER A 61 12.32 -8.59 -10.09
C SER A 61 13.05 -9.65 -9.25
N ALA A 62 12.74 -9.74 -7.96
CA ALA A 62 13.29 -10.76 -7.07
C ALA A 62 12.86 -12.18 -7.48
N ILE A 63 11.56 -12.38 -7.75
CA ILE A 63 11.03 -13.66 -8.26
C ILE A 63 11.71 -14.01 -9.58
N SER A 64 11.88 -13.03 -10.49
CA SER A 64 12.56 -13.27 -11.76
C SER A 64 14.01 -13.72 -11.59
N ALA A 65 14.71 -13.22 -10.58
CA ALA A 65 16.08 -13.63 -10.28
C ALA A 65 16.11 -15.07 -9.75
N GLN A 66 15.21 -15.42 -8.83
CA GLN A 66 15.09 -16.78 -8.32
C GLN A 66 14.74 -17.79 -9.42
N MET A 67 13.85 -17.40 -10.34
CA MET A 67 13.49 -18.26 -11.46
C MET A 67 14.64 -18.47 -12.44
N LYS A 68 15.50 -17.46 -12.67
CA LYS A 68 16.72 -17.65 -13.47
C LYS A 68 17.67 -18.66 -12.80
N THR A 69 17.82 -18.60 -11.48
CA THR A 69 18.64 -19.56 -10.73
C THR A 69 18.06 -20.97 -10.85
N TYR A 70 16.74 -21.13 -10.66
CA TYR A 70 16.05 -22.40 -10.82
C TYR A 70 16.27 -23.01 -12.22
N LEU A 71 16.08 -22.23 -13.29
CA LEU A 71 16.28 -22.71 -14.67
C LEU A 71 17.75 -23.08 -14.95
N ALA A 72 18.69 -22.28 -14.44
CA ALA A 72 20.12 -22.56 -14.59
C ALA A 72 20.53 -23.88 -13.92
N GLU A 73 19.96 -24.21 -12.76
CA GLU A 73 20.26 -25.43 -12.00
C GLU A 73 19.51 -26.66 -12.54
N SER A 74 18.23 -26.50 -12.92
CA SER A 74 17.40 -27.59 -13.47
C SER A 74 17.81 -28.02 -14.88
N ARG A 75 18.65 -27.23 -15.58
CA ARG A 75 18.98 -27.39 -17.01
C ARG A 75 17.75 -27.34 -17.92
N GLU A 76 16.64 -26.79 -17.45
CA GLU A 76 15.47 -26.53 -18.28
C GLU A 76 15.68 -25.24 -19.07
N THR A 77 15.63 -25.33 -20.39
CA THR A 77 15.90 -24.20 -21.31
C THR A 77 14.64 -23.43 -21.67
N SER A 78 13.45 -23.92 -21.30
CA SER A 78 12.18 -23.30 -21.69
C SER A 78 11.10 -23.54 -20.64
N LEU A 79 10.37 -22.48 -20.32
CA LEU A 79 9.14 -22.56 -19.53
C LEU A 79 8.05 -23.15 -20.43
N GLY A 80 7.47 -24.28 -20.05
CA GLY A 80 6.28 -24.81 -20.73
C GLY A 80 5.09 -23.85 -20.60
N GLU A 81 4.08 -23.98 -21.45
CA GLU A 81 2.84 -23.16 -21.38
C GLU A 81 2.15 -23.23 -20.00
N ASP A 82 2.35 -24.33 -19.27
CA ASP A 82 1.75 -24.57 -17.95
C ASP A 82 2.68 -24.26 -16.76
N PHE A 83 3.77 -23.50 -16.98
CA PHE A 83 4.72 -23.23 -15.91
C PHE A 83 4.10 -22.33 -14.82
N ASN A 84 4.19 -22.79 -13.56
CA ASN A 84 3.68 -22.09 -12.40
C ASN A 84 4.80 -21.80 -11.40
N LEU A 85 4.82 -20.58 -10.84
CA LEU A 85 5.77 -20.11 -9.84
C LEU A 85 5.77 -20.92 -8.52
N ASP A 86 4.74 -21.73 -8.26
CA ASP A 86 4.67 -22.64 -7.10
C ASP A 86 5.88 -23.59 -7.01
N VAL A 87 6.50 -23.89 -8.15
CA VAL A 87 7.73 -24.68 -8.21
C VAL A 87 8.88 -24.03 -7.45
N LEU A 88 8.95 -22.69 -7.40
CA LEU A 88 10.00 -21.97 -6.69
C LEU A 88 9.89 -22.14 -5.17
N VAL A 89 8.67 -22.27 -4.65
CA VAL A 89 8.43 -22.57 -3.23
C VAL A 89 8.80 -24.04 -2.95
N THR A 90 8.36 -24.96 -3.82
CA THR A 90 8.61 -26.39 -3.66
C THR A 90 10.10 -26.73 -3.75
N ALA A 91 10.84 -26.04 -4.63
CA ALA A 91 12.28 -26.18 -4.80
C ALA A 91 13.11 -25.36 -3.80
N GLY A 92 12.48 -24.58 -2.91
CA GLY A 92 13.15 -23.86 -1.83
C GLY A 92 13.82 -22.54 -2.22
N TYR A 93 13.49 -21.96 -3.38
CA TYR A 93 13.94 -20.62 -3.78
C TYR A 93 13.09 -19.49 -3.19
N LEU A 94 11.87 -19.82 -2.76
CA LEU A 94 10.97 -18.94 -2.01
C LEU A 94 10.55 -19.66 -0.72
N GLU A 95 10.32 -18.89 0.35
CA GLU A 95 9.99 -19.45 1.66
C GLU A 95 8.53 -19.88 1.73
N SER A 96 7.64 -19.16 1.04
CA SER A 96 6.19 -19.36 1.16
C SER A 96 5.42 -18.99 -0.11
N MET A 97 4.17 -19.45 -0.19
CA MET A 97 3.25 -19.02 -1.24
C MET A 97 2.90 -17.53 -1.15
N ASP A 98 3.02 -16.91 0.03
CA ASP A 98 2.80 -15.47 0.21
C ASP A 98 3.86 -14.64 -0.51
N ASP A 99 5.04 -15.21 -0.77
CA ASP A 99 6.08 -14.61 -1.60
C ASP A 99 5.68 -14.52 -3.08
N LEU A 100 4.58 -15.15 -3.48
CA LEU A 100 4.00 -15.06 -4.81
C LEU A 100 2.81 -14.09 -4.91
N LEU A 101 2.45 -13.42 -3.81
CA LEU A 101 1.38 -12.43 -3.80
C LEU A 101 1.92 -11.00 -3.99
N ASP A 102 1.26 -10.22 -4.84
CA ASP A 102 1.55 -8.81 -5.02
C ASP A 102 0.95 -7.96 -3.87
N PRO A 103 1.17 -6.63 -3.84
CA PRO A 103 0.65 -5.73 -2.80
C PRO A 103 -0.88 -5.56 -2.76
N TRP A 104 -1.61 -6.08 -3.75
CA TRP A 104 -3.06 -6.13 -3.79
C TRP A 104 -3.60 -7.52 -3.43
N GLY A 105 -2.71 -8.51 -3.24
CA GLY A 105 -3.05 -9.89 -2.89
C GLY A 105 -3.26 -10.80 -4.08
N ASN A 106 -2.96 -10.34 -5.30
CA ASN A 106 -3.04 -11.14 -6.52
C ASN A 106 -1.75 -11.92 -6.73
N ARG A 107 -1.83 -13.08 -7.39
CA ARG A 107 -0.65 -13.90 -7.67
C ARG A 107 0.15 -13.30 -8.83
N TYR A 108 1.47 -13.30 -8.73
CA TYR A 108 2.34 -13.07 -9.88
C TYR A 108 2.12 -14.14 -10.94
N VAL A 109 2.23 -13.75 -12.20
CA VAL A 109 2.16 -14.64 -13.36
C VAL A 109 3.48 -14.61 -14.12
N VAL A 110 3.76 -15.70 -14.84
CA VAL A 110 4.91 -15.82 -15.71
C VAL A 110 4.42 -15.87 -17.14
N LEU A 111 4.93 -14.98 -17.97
CA LEU A 111 4.62 -14.91 -19.39
C LEU A 111 5.88 -15.16 -20.21
N PRO A 112 5.74 -15.65 -21.46
CA PRO A 112 6.83 -15.64 -22.41
C PRO A 112 7.45 -14.24 -22.50
N GLY A 113 8.79 -14.18 -22.43
CA GLY A 113 9.48 -12.91 -22.28
C GLY A 113 9.34 -12.03 -23.52
N THR A 114 9.25 -10.72 -23.29
CA THR A 114 9.30 -9.72 -24.35
C THR A 114 10.69 -9.08 -24.43
N GLU A 115 11.09 -8.59 -25.61
CA GLU A 115 12.33 -7.81 -25.82
C GLU A 115 13.65 -8.55 -25.51
N GLY A 116 13.74 -9.84 -25.86
CA GLY A 116 14.98 -10.61 -25.73
C GLY A 116 15.24 -11.17 -24.33
N ARG A 117 14.22 -11.16 -23.46
CA ARG A 117 14.19 -11.93 -22.22
C ARG A 117 13.51 -13.28 -22.48
N ASP A 118 13.95 -14.31 -21.76
CA ASP A 118 13.34 -15.64 -21.87
C ASP A 118 11.92 -15.66 -21.27
N PHE A 119 11.69 -14.84 -20.24
CA PHE A 119 10.42 -14.75 -19.52
C PHE A 119 10.23 -13.39 -18.85
N ASP A 120 8.97 -13.08 -18.56
CA ASP A 120 8.53 -11.91 -17.80
C ASP A 120 7.70 -12.34 -16.58
N VAL A 121 8.06 -11.85 -15.39
CA VAL A 121 7.24 -11.99 -14.17
C VAL A 121 6.39 -10.74 -14.03
N VAL A 122 5.07 -10.91 -14.00
CA VAL A 122 4.09 -9.82 -14.09
C VAL A 122 3.13 -9.83 -12.92
N SER A 123 2.84 -8.64 -12.40
CA SER A 123 1.71 -8.37 -11.50
C SER A 123 0.66 -7.60 -12.30
N TYR A 124 -0.58 -8.08 -12.29
CA TYR A 124 -1.70 -7.40 -12.94
C TYR A 124 -2.22 -6.17 -12.16
N GLY A 125 -1.67 -5.88 -10.98
CA GLY A 125 -2.05 -4.69 -10.24
C GLY A 125 -3.36 -4.88 -9.48
N SER A 126 -4.08 -3.79 -9.24
CA SER A 126 -5.23 -3.79 -8.33
C SER A 126 -6.48 -4.52 -8.83
N ASP A 127 -6.66 -4.63 -10.14
CA ASP A 127 -7.81 -5.31 -10.74
C ASP A 127 -7.56 -6.81 -10.94
N GLY A 128 -6.29 -7.24 -10.97
CA GLY A 128 -5.92 -8.64 -11.14
C GLY A 128 -6.12 -9.16 -12.56
N GLU A 129 -6.32 -8.26 -13.53
CA GLU A 129 -6.55 -8.59 -14.95
C GLU A 129 -5.45 -7.99 -15.83
N PRO A 130 -5.10 -8.64 -16.96
CA PRO A 130 -4.09 -8.09 -17.86
C PRO A 130 -4.52 -6.75 -18.46
N GLY A 131 -3.65 -5.75 -18.35
CA GLY A 131 -3.78 -4.44 -18.98
C GLY A 131 -3.76 -3.28 -17.98
N GLY A 132 -4.86 -2.53 -17.95
CA GLY A 132 -5.01 -1.34 -17.11
C GLY A 132 -4.47 -0.03 -17.70
N GLU A 133 -4.74 1.08 -16.99
CA GLU A 133 -4.30 2.41 -17.38
C GLU A 133 -2.87 2.66 -16.90
N GLU A 134 -1.98 3.06 -17.80
CA GLU A 134 -0.56 3.29 -17.48
C GLU A 134 -0.40 4.29 -16.33
N GLY A 135 0.34 3.90 -15.29
CA GLY A 135 0.56 4.70 -14.09
C GLY A 135 -0.57 4.68 -13.05
N SER A 136 -1.70 4.02 -13.32
CA SER A 136 -2.75 3.75 -12.32
C SER A 136 -2.38 2.55 -11.42
N GLU A 137 -3.16 2.24 -10.38
CA GLU A 137 -2.93 1.01 -9.60
C GLU A 137 -3.28 -0.27 -10.37
N SER A 138 -4.03 -0.17 -11.46
CA SER A 138 -4.50 -1.31 -12.26
C SER A 138 -3.59 -1.64 -13.44
N ALA A 139 -2.56 -0.83 -13.71
CA ALA A 139 -1.63 -1.12 -14.80
C ALA A 139 -0.70 -2.29 -14.43
N ASP A 140 -0.49 -3.18 -15.40
CA ASP A 140 0.49 -4.27 -15.36
C ASP A 140 1.90 -3.79 -14.96
N ILE A 141 2.59 -4.59 -14.15
CA ILE A 141 3.93 -4.30 -13.61
C ILE A 141 4.85 -5.48 -13.90
N ILE A 142 5.91 -5.25 -14.68
CA ILE A 142 6.81 -6.30 -15.17
C ILE A 142 8.19 -6.18 -14.52
N GLY A 143 8.67 -7.28 -13.91
CA GLY A 143 10.04 -7.39 -13.38
C GLY A 143 11.12 -6.93 -14.37
N GLY A 144 11.72 -5.76 -14.13
CA GLY A 144 12.83 -5.23 -14.94
C GLY A 144 12.50 -4.25 -16.07
N LYS A 145 11.23 -3.86 -16.31
CA LYS A 145 10.87 -2.87 -17.35
C LYS A 145 10.92 -1.41 -16.86
N ASP A 146 10.40 -1.13 -15.66
CA ASP A 146 10.21 0.27 -15.21
C ASP A 146 11.52 1.00 -14.84
N ALA A 147 12.57 0.25 -14.47
CA ALA A 147 13.89 0.84 -14.21
C ALA A 147 14.55 1.43 -15.47
N ARG A 148 14.19 0.96 -16.67
CA ARG A 148 14.74 1.45 -17.94
C ARG A 148 13.97 2.63 -18.52
N ALA A 149 12.65 2.70 -18.32
CA ALA A 149 11.83 3.80 -18.85
C ALA A 149 12.20 5.13 -18.17
N LYS A 150 12.37 5.14 -16.85
CA LYS A 150 12.68 6.37 -16.09
C LYS A 150 14.05 6.98 -16.39
N LYS A 151 14.97 6.23 -17.02
CA LYS A 151 16.34 6.70 -17.32
C LYS A 151 16.46 7.40 -18.69
N ARG A 152 15.41 7.36 -19.53
CA ARG A 152 15.46 8.00 -20.87
C ARG A 152 15.09 9.48 -20.86
N ASP A 153 14.50 9.98 -19.77
CA ASP A 153 13.95 11.34 -19.69
C ASP A 153 14.80 12.31 -18.83
N ASN A 154 16.11 12.03 -18.64
CA ASN A 154 17.01 12.94 -17.92
C ASN A 154 18.36 13.12 -18.62
#